data_AF-A0A1W2BBZ3-F1
#
_entry.id   AF-A0A1W2BBZ3-F1
#
_cell.length_a   1.000
_cell.length_b   1.000
_cell.length_c   1.000
_cell.angle_alpha   90.00
_cell.angle_beta   90.00
_cell.angle_gamma   90.00
#
_symmetry.space_group_name_H-M   'P 1'
#
loop_
_entity.id
_entity.type
_entity.pdbx_description
1 polymer ?
#
loop_
_entity_poly.entity_id
_entity_poly.type
_entity_poly.pdbx_seq_one_letter_code
_entity_poly.pdbx_strand_id
1 'polypeptide(L)'
;MNIAPIHVAAVGLSNLRFFRSPLPGPQQPWHSVDDLMKCLVLDRSLRRHFRMKMIREHSSETRTVQTDTGETVIAPHFMAQGFIGAMKEIGKASDAFETAYTFGIVGAMNKLTEGMDELDSINFGIAAFRNSNGIPGPHPKVDETAIIRTRRGKGGDA
;
A
#
# COMPACT_ATOMS: atom_id res chain seq x y z
N MET A 1 -5.23 11.73 -19.32
CA MET A 1 -5.26 10.26 -19.40
C MET A 1 -5.87 9.75 -18.12
N ASN A 2 -6.97 9.01 -18.19
CA ASN A 2 -7.58 8.42 -17.00
C ASN A 2 -6.74 7.20 -16.57
N ILE A 3 -6.54 7.03 -15.27
CA ILE A 3 -5.90 5.83 -14.73
C ILE A 3 -6.95 4.97 -14.03
N ALA A 4 -6.83 3.65 -14.21
CA ALA A 4 -7.67 2.67 -13.54
C ALA A 4 -6.98 2.17 -12.26
N PRO A 5 -7.75 1.84 -11.20
CA PRO A 5 -7.20 1.11 -10.06
C PRO A 5 -6.75 -0.28 -10.51
N ILE A 6 -5.63 -0.75 -9.96
CA ILE A 6 -5.13 -2.11 -10.17
C ILE A 6 -5.87 -3.13 -9.30
N HIS A 7 -6.47 -2.65 -8.21
CA HIS A 7 -7.21 -3.47 -7.26
C HIS A 7 -8.20 -2.60 -6.47
N VAL A 8 -9.32 -3.19 -6.09
CA VAL A 8 -10.33 -2.55 -5.23
C VAL A 8 -10.65 -3.55 -4.12
N ALA A 9 -10.51 -3.13 -2.87
CA ALA A 9 -10.76 -3.97 -1.71
C ALA A 9 -11.84 -3.38 -0.82
N ALA A 10 -12.65 -4.24 -0.20
CA ALA A 10 -13.54 -3.83 0.87
C ALA A 10 -12.72 -3.55 2.14
N VAL A 11 -12.79 -2.32 2.66
CA VAL A 11 -12.10 -1.90 3.89
C VAL A 11 -13.10 -1.12 4.73
N GLY A 12 -13.36 -1.58 5.96
CA GLY A 12 -14.41 -1.00 6.80
C GLY A 12 -15.78 -1.06 6.11
N LEU A 13 -16.41 0.10 5.91
CA LEU A 13 -17.77 0.21 5.34
C LEU A 13 -17.79 0.62 3.86
N SER A 14 -16.65 0.66 3.19
CA SER A 14 -16.57 1.07 1.79
C SER A 14 -15.48 0.33 1.01
N ASN A 15 -15.32 0.71 -0.25
CA ASN A 15 -14.28 0.18 -1.12
C ASN A 15 -13.10 1.14 -1.17
N LEU A 16 -11.90 0.60 -1.03
CA LEU A 16 -10.63 1.29 -1.18
C LEU A 16 -10.00 0.91 -2.53
N ARG A 17 -9.78 1.91 -3.38
CA ARG A 17 -9.04 1.74 -4.63
C ARG A 17 -7.53 1.82 -4.41
N PHE A 18 -6.81 0.88 -4.99
CA PHE A 18 -5.36 0.84 -5.07
C PHE A 18 -4.87 1.04 -6.49
N PHE A 19 -3.74 1.70 -6.65
CA PHE A 19 -3.17 2.15 -7.92
C PHE A 19 -1.71 1.74 -8.00
N ARG A 20 -1.21 1.61 -9.23
CA ARG A 20 0.24 1.56 -9.47
C ARG A 20 0.87 2.88 -9.02
N SER A 21 2.03 2.80 -8.38
CA SER A 21 2.82 3.99 -8.05
C SER A 21 3.16 4.78 -9.32
N PRO A 22 3.10 6.12 -9.30
CA PRO A 22 3.57 6.96 -10.39
C PRO A 22 5.11 7.06 -10.43
N LEU A 23 5.80 6.53 -9.41
CA LEU A 23 7.26 6.55 -9.32
C LEU A 23 7.88 5.39 -10.13
N PRO A 24 9.10 5.56 -10.67
CA PRO A 24 9.77 4.50 -11.40
C PRO A 24 10.17 3.32 -10.49
N GLY A 25 10.32 2.16 -11.12
CA GLY A 25 10.79 0.92 -10.49
C GLY A 25 9.74 0.19 -9.64
N PRO A 26 10.14 -0.87 -8.92
CA PRO A 26 9.28 -1.56 -7.97
C PRO A 26 8.88 -0.63 -6.85
N GLN A 27 7.57 -0.51 -6.60
CA GLN A 27 7.00 0.37 -5.59
C GLN A 27 5.80 -0.32 -4.97
N GLN A 28 5.53 -0.04 -3.68
CA GLN A 28 4.29 -0.51 -3.09
C GLN A 28 3.09 0.16 -3.79
N PRO A 29 1.93 -0.52 -3.88
CA PRO A 29 0.71 0.09 -4.37
C PRO A 29 0.38 1.39 -3.62
N TRP A 30 -0.07 2.39 -4.36
CA TRP A 30 -0.62 3.61 -3.78
C TRP A 30 -2.13 3.43 -3.56
N HIS A 31 -2.72 4.21 -2.66
CA HIS A 31 -4.14 4.11 -2.33
C HIS A 31 -4.85 5.43 -2.60
N SER A 32 -6.17 5.40 -2.87
CA SER A 32 -6.99 6.60 -2.85
C SER A 32 -7.18 7.10 -1.43
N VAL A 33 -6.74 8.33 -1.18
CA VAL A 33 -6.89 9.03 0.09
C VAL A 33 -8.36 9.25 0.43
N ASP A 34 -9.14 9.70 -0.56
CA ASP A 34 -10.55 10.01 -0.37
C ASP A 34 -11.35 8.75 -0.03
N ASP A 35 -11.02 7.62 -0.64
CA ASP A 35 -11.66 6.34 -0.36
C ASP A 35 -11.30 5.83 1.04
N LEU A 36 -10.03 5.92 1.44
CA LEU A 36 -9.59 5.49 2.78
C LEU A 36 -10.35 6.26 3.88
N MET A 37 -10.52 7.57 3.70
CA MET A 37 -11.31 8.39 4.62
C MET A 37 -12.81 8.02 4.65
N LYS A 38 -13.37 7.61 3.50
CA LYS A 38 -14.76 7.11 3.43
C LYS A 38 -14.90 5.76 4.11
N CYS A 39 -13.90 4.89 4.02
CA CYS A 39 -13.89 3.58 4.67
C CYS A 39 -14.03 3.69 6.21
N LEU A 40 -13.52 4.79 6.79
CA LEU A 40 -13.63 5.14 8.22
C LEU A 40 -14.87 5.97 8.56
N VAL A 41 -15.73 6.28 7.59
CA VAL A 41 -16.95 7.09 7.77
C VAL A 41 -16.66 8.44 8.45
N LEU A 42 -15.49 9.03 8.16
CA LEU A 42 -15.17 10.37 8.68
C LEU A 42 -16.15 11.39 8.11
N ASP A 43 -16.59 12.34 8.90
CA ASP A 43 -17.50 13.38 8.42
C ASP A 43 -16.83 14.25 7.34
N ARG A 44 -17.66 14.92 6.53
CA ARG A 44 -17.17 15.70 5.38
C ARG A 44 -16.19 16.81 5.77
N SER A 45 -16.38 17.42 6.95
CA SER A 45 -15.51 18.50 7.43
C SER A 45 -14.12 17.97 7.75
N LEU A 46 -14.05 16.88 8.50
CA LEU A 46 -12.81 16.22 8.87
C LEU A 46 -12.05 15.70 7.66
N ARG A 47 -12.75 15.08 6.69
CA ARG A 47 -12.15 14.67 5.40
C ARG A 47 -11.53 15.83 4.66
N ARG A 48 -12.24 16.96 4.56
CA ARG A 48 -11.73 18.18 3.92
C ARG A 48 -10.50 18.72 4.64
N HIS A 49 -10.54 18.76 5.97
CA HIS A 49 -9.41 19.24 6.78
C HIS A 49 -8.16 18.38 6.55
N PHE A 50 -8.26 17.06 6.65
CA PHE A 50 -7.14 16.16 6.41
C PHE A 50 -6.63 16.23 4.98
N ARG A 51 -7.52 16.26 3.98
CA ARG A 51 -7.11 16.41 2.57
C ARG A 51 -6.30 17.69 2.35
N MET A 52 -6.77 18.82 2.87
CA MET A 52 -6.06 20.10 2.76
C MET A 52 -4.71 20.06 3.47
N LYS A 53 -4.65 19.48 4.67
CA LYS A 53 -3.41 19.34 5.44
C LYS A 53 -2.40 18.47 4.69
N MET A 54 -2.84 17.32 4.19
CA MET A 54 -2.01 16.38 3.44
C MET A 54 -1.46 16.99 2.15
N ILE A 55 -2.31 17.64 1.34
CA ILE A 55 -1.85 18.31 0.12
C ILE A 55 -0.82 19.39 0.46
N ARG A 56 -1.03 20.16 1.53
CA ARG A 56 -0.09 21.21 1.95
C ARG A 56 1.26 20.65 2.41
N GLU A 57 1.25 19.63 3.25
CA GLU A 57 2.45 19.11 3.92
C GLU A 57 3.19 18.05 3.09
N HIS A 58 2.49 17.37 2.18
CA HIS A 58 2.99 16.22 1.43
C HIS A 58 2.65 16.30 -0.07
N SER A 59 2.57 17.50 -0.64
CA SER A 59 2.31 17.69 -2.08
C SER A 59 3.32 16.96 -2.98
N SER A 60 4.58 16.88 -2.56
CA SER A 60 5.64 16.18 -3.29
C SER A 60 5.44 14.66 -3.32
N GLU A 61 4.75 14.10 -2.33
CA GLU A 61 4.56 12.66 -2.13
C GLU A 61 3.19 12.16 -2.57
N THR A 62 2.27 13.06 -2.93
CA THR A 62 0.90 12.72 -3.36
C THR A 62 0.69 13.08 -4.83
N ARG A 63 -0.26 12.42 -5.50
CA ARG A 63 -0.65 12.79 -6.86
C ARG A 63 -2.16 12.86 -6.98
N THR A 64 -2.63 13.94 -7.60
CA THR A 64 -4.01 14.02 -8.07
C THR A 64 -4.11 13.31 -9.41
N VAL A 65 -5.06 12.38 -9.53
CA VAL A 65 -5.25 11.57 -10.74
C VAL A 65 -6.71 11.59 -11.16
N GLN A 66 -6.94 11.60 -12.48
CA GLN A 66 -8.26 11.45 -13.06
C GLN A 66 -8.56 9.95 -13.21
N THR A 67 -9.71 9.52 -12.70
CA THR A 67 -10.23 8.15 -12.87
C THR A 67 -11.58 8.21 -13.55
N ASP A 68 -12.08 7.08 -14.06
CA ASP A 68 -13.39 7.03 -14.73
C ASP A 68 -14.55 7.38 -13.78
N THR A 69 -14.33 7.24 -12.46
CA THR A 69 -15.30 7.62 -11.41
C THR A 69 -15.04 9.02 -10.83
N GLY A 70 -14.19 9.81 -11.48
CA GLY A 70 -13.82 11.16 -11.06
C GLY A 70 -12.40 11.29 -10.50
N GLU A 71 -12.03 12.49 -10.11
CA GLU A 71 -10.73 12.81 -9.56
C GLU A 71 -10.52 12.21 -8.16
N THR A 72 -9.30 11.76 -7.86
CA THR A 72 -8.90 11.45 -6.48
C THR A 72 -7.43 11.77 -6.23
N VAL A 73 -7.07 11.97 -4.98
CA VAL A 73 -5.67 12.03 -4.54
C VAL A 73 -5.22 10.61 -4.20
N ILE A 74 -4.10 10.18 -4.79
CA ILE A 74 -3.41 8.95 -4.45
C ILE A 74 -2.16 9.24 -3.62
N ALA A 75 -1.86 8.33 -2.69
CA ALA A 75 -0.74 8.45 -1.76
C ALA A 75 -0.02 7.10 -1.53
N PRO A 76 1.28 7.13 -1.15
CA PRO A 76 2.05 5.96 -0.77
C PRO A 76 1.46 5.17 0.41
N HIS A 77 1.86 3.91 0.53
CA HIS A 77 1.44 3.01 1.61
C HIS A 77 1.72 3.56 3.01
N PHE A 78 2.91 4.11 3.26
CA PHE A 78 3.29 4.60 4.60
C PHE A 78 2.35 5.70 5.11
N MET A 79 1.79 6.53 4.21
CA MET A 79 0.84 7.57 4.58
C MET A 79 -0.48 6.98 5.06
N ALA A 80 -0.95 5.91 4.42
CA ALA A 80 -2.12 5.18 4.92
C ALA A 80 -1.84 4.52 6.27
N GLN A 81 -0.66 3.94 6.47
CA GLN A 81 -0.30 3.36 7.77
C GLN A 81 -0.30 4.41 8.89
N GLY A 82 0.35 5.56 8.66
CA GLY A 82 0.35 6.67 9.61
C GLY A 82 -1.06 7.19 9.91
N PHE A 83 -1.89 7.31 8.87
CA PHE A 83 -3.29 7.72 9.03
C PHE A 83 -4.12 6.71 9.81
N ILE A 84 -4.03 5.42 9.47
CA ILE A 84 -4.73 4.34 10.18
C ILE A 84 -4.29 4.30 11.63
N GLY A 85 -2.98 4.38 11.90
CA GLY A 85 -2.44 4.46 13.27
C GLY A 85 -3.05 5.62 14.07
N ALA A 86 -3.04 6.84 13.51
CA ALA A 86 -3.66 8.00 14.15
C ALA A 86 -5.17 7.81 14.39
N MET A 87 -5.88 7.15 13.45
CA MET A 87 -7.31 6.86 13.60
C MET A 87 -7.58 5.79 14.66
N LYS A 88 -6.66 4.84 14.88
CA LYS A 88 -6.74 3.87 15.98
C LYS A 88 -6.60 4.57 17.32
N GLU A 89 -5.64 5.49 17.47
CA GLU A 89 -5.41 6.24 18.71
C GLU A 89 -6.65 7.03 19.18
N ILE A 90 -7.46 7.54 18.24
CA ILE A 90 -8.70 8.26 18.55
C ILE A 90 -9.97 7.38 18.49
N GLY A 91 -9.82 6.06 18.42
CA GLY A 91 -10.93 5.10 18.43
C GLY A 91 -11.81 5.11 17.18
N LYS A 92 -11.31 5.61 16.04
CA LYS A 92 -12.00 5.63 14.74
C LYS A 92 -11.67 4.44 13.84
N ALA A 93 -10.50 3.82 14.03
CA ALA A 93 -10.12 2.59 13.37
C ALA A 93 -9.92 1.47 14.40
N SER A 94 -10.25 0.24 14.01
CA SER A 94 -10.00 -0.97 14.80
C SER A 94 -8.85 -1.78 14.21
N ASP A 95 -8.34 -2.77 14.94
CA ASP A 95 -7.36 -3.72 14.40
C ASP A 95 -7.92 -4.50 13.21
N ALA A 96 -9.23 -4.77 13.20
CA ALA A 96 -9.90 -5.39 12.07
C ALA A 96 -9.88 -4.48 10.82
N PHE A 97 -9.98 -3.16 11.00
CA PHE A 97 -9.85 -2.21 9.90
C PHE A 97 -8.43 -2.23 9.30
N GLU A 98 -7.41 -2.19 10.14
CA GLU A 98 -6.00 -2.28 9.71
C GLU A 98 -5.70 -3.62 9.01
N THR A 99 -6.26 -4.71 9.54
CA THR A 99 -6.15 -6.05 8.92
C THR A 99 -6.81 -6.07 7.54
N ALA A 100 -8.01 -5.50 7.39
CA ALA A 100 -8.69 -5.39 6.11
C ALA A 100 -7.90 -4.55 5.09
N TYR A 101 -7.34 -3.42 5.54
CA TYR A 101 -6.44 -2.62 4.71
C TYR A 101 -5.20 -3.42 4.27
N THR A 102 -4.61 -4.20 5.19
CA THR A 102 -3.45 -5.06 4.90
C THR A 102 -3.76 -6.10 3.84
N PHE A 103 -4.91 -6.78 3.93
CA PHE A 103 -5.35 -7.69 2.87
C PHE A 103 -5.58 -6.97 1.53
N GLY A 104 -6.13 -5.76 1.56
CA GLY A 104 -6.31 -4.95 0.36
C GLY A 104 -5.00 -4.63 -0.34
N ILE A 105 -3.97 -4.21 0.40
CA ILE A 105 -2.68 -3.89 -0.23
C ILE A 105 -1.93 -5.15 -0.69
N VAL A 106 -2.06 -6.27 0.03
CA VAL A 106 -1.52 -7.57 -0.43
C VAL A 106 -2.20 -7.99 -1.74
N GLY A 107 -3.53 -7.85 -1.84
CA GLY A 107 -4.28 -8.09 -3.07
C GLY A 107 -3.82 -7.20 -4.22
N ALA A 108 -3.56 -5.92 -3.94
CA ALA A 108 -3.01 -4.99 -4.92
C ALA A 108 -1.57 -5.35 -5.34
N MET A 109 -0.74 -5.82 -4.41
CA MET A 109 0.61 -6.28 -4.72
C MET A 109 0.59 -7.53 -5.61
N ASN A 110 -0.29 -8.50 -5.32
CA ASN A 110 -0.47 -9.68 -6.17
C ASN A 110 -0.90 -9.31 -7.60
N LYS A 111 -1.65 -8.21 -7.76
CA LYS A 111 -1.98 -7.67 -9.08
C LYS A 111 -0.83 -6.93 -9.77
N LEU A 112 0.11 -6.36 -9.03
CA LEU A 112 1.33 -5.81 -9.62
C LEU A 112 2.29 -6.89 -10.11
N THR A 113 2.34 -8.03 -9.41
CA THR A 113 3.25 -9.14 -9.71
C THR A 113 2.59 -10.28 -10.48
N GLU A 114 1.37 -10.06 -11.00
CA GLU A 114 0.63 -11.04 -11.79
C GLU A 114 1.45 -11.42 -13.05
N GLY A 115 1.71 -12.72 -13.22
CA GLY A 115 2.51 -13.26 -14.32
C GLY A 115 4.03 -13.29 -14.09
N MET A 116 4.52 -12.79 -12.95
CA MET A 116 5.92 -13.02 -12.53
C MET A 116 6.07 -14.44 -11.98
N ASP A 117 7.27 -15.02 -12.09
CA ASP A 117 7.60 -16.21 -11.31
C ASP A 117 7.65 -15.89 -9.81
N GLU A 118 7.66 -16.93 -8.98
CA GLU A 118 7.60 -16.79 -7.52
C GLU A 118 8.79 -15.98 -6.95
N LEU A 119 10.01 -16.24 -7.43
CA LEU A 119 11.21 -15.56 -6.94
C LEU A 119 11.24 -14.10 -7.38
N ASP A 120 10.84 -13.82 -8.61
CA ASP A 120 10.73 -12.46 -9.14
C ASP A 120 9.64 -11.66 -8.41
N SER A 121 8.50 -12.28 -8.10
CA SER A 121 7.44 -11.66 -7.30
C SER A 121 7.93 -11.31 -5.88
N ILE A 122 8.66 -12.22 -5.23
CA ILE A 122 9.28 -11.96 -3.91
C ILE A 122 10.31 -10.84 -4.01
N ASN A 123 11.20 -10.89 -5.00
CA ASN A 123 12.22 -9.86 -5.20
C ASN A 123 11.60 -8.49 -5.50
N PHE A 124 10.50 -8.46 -6.27
CA PHE A 124 9.72 -7.25 -6.51
C PHE A 124 9.15 -6.70 -5.21
N GLY A 125 8.52 -7.54 -4.39
CA GLY A 125 7.92 -7.14 -3.11
C GLY A 125 8.95 -6.53 -2.14
N ILE A 126 10.12 -7.16 -2.00
CA ILE A 126 11.19 -6.64 -1.14
C ILE A 126 11.76 -5.33 -1.68
N ALA A 127 12.03 -5.24 -2.99
CA ALA A 127 12.50 -4.01 -3.62
C ALA A 127 11.49 -2.86 -3.47
N ALA A 128 10.20 -3.15 -3.68
CA ALA A 128 9.11 -2.21 -3.49
C ALA A 128 9.05 -1.68 -2.05
N PHE A 129 9.15 -2.56 -1.05
CA PHE A 129 9.21 -2.17 0.36
C PHE A 129 10.40 -1.25 0.64
N ARG A 130 11.60 -1.61 0.17
CA ARG A 130 12.83 -0.82 0.37
C ARG A 130 12.70 0.57 -0.25
N ASN A 131 12.22 0.65 -1.49
CA ASN A 131 12.04 1.91 -2.21
C ASN A 131 11.00 2.81 -1.53
N SER A 132 9.88 2.24 -1.08
CA SER A 132 8.82 3.01 -0.40
C SER A 132 9.20 3.48 1.01
N ASN A 133 10.25 2.90 1.61
CA ASN A 133 10.74 3.26 2.95
C ASN A 133 12.14 3.93 2.93
N GLY A 134 12.67 4.28 1.75
CA GLY A 134 13.95 4.96 1.63
C GLY A 134 15.17 4.15 2.09
N ILE A 135 15.08 2.81 2.08
CA ILE A 135 16.17 1.95 2.56
C ILE A 135 17.28 1.90 1.48
N PRO A 136 18.50 2.38 1.77
CA PRO A 136 19.56 2.53 0.77
C PRO A 136 20.22 1.19 0.39
N GLY A 137 20.87 1.18 -0.77
CA GLY A 137 21.68 0.06 -1.27
C GLY A 137 20.90 -0.93 -2.14
N PRO A 138 21.61 -1.78 -2.90
CA PRO A 138 20.99 -2.73 -3.83
C PRO A 138 20.08 -3.71 -3.07
N HIS A 139 18.97 -4.10 -3.70
CA HIS A 139 18.13 -5.19 -3.20
C HIS A 139 18.92 -6.51 -3.27
N PRO A 140 19.21 -7.18 -2.14
CA PRO A 140 19.81 -8.50 -2.17
C PRO A 140 18.78 -9.47 -2.77
N LYS A 141 19.06 -9.98 -3.98
CA LYS A 141 18.16 -10.91 -4.65
C LYS A 141 18.07 -12.22 -3.86
N VAL A 142 16.86 -12.66 -3.63
CA VAL A 142 16.60 -14.03 -3.19
C VAL A 142 16.78 -14.93 -4.41
N ASP A 143 17.63 -15.94 -4.28
CA ASP A 143 17.84 -17.00 -5.25
C ASP A 143 17.48 -18.38 -4.65
N GLU A 144 17.46 -19.42 -5.48
CA GLU A 144 17.12 -20.78 -5.05
C GLU A 144 18.04 -21.32 -3.94
N THR A 145 19.31 -20.87 -3.88
CA THR A 145 20.26 -21.34 -2.86
C THR A 145 19.97 -20.77 -1.47
N ALA A 146 19.35 -19.58 -1.40
CA ALA A 146 18.90 -18.98 -0.15
C ALA A 146 17.78 -19.79 0.52
N ILE A 147 16.89 -20.43 -0.26
CA ILE A 147 15.74 -21.20 0.23
C ILE A 147 16.17 -22.56 0.82
N ILE A 148 17.17 -23.21 0.23
CA ILE A 148 17.65 -24.54 0.65
C ILE A 148 18.33 -24.49 2.04
N ARG A 149 19.02 -23.38 2.37
CA ARG A 149 19.70 -23.23 3.66
C ARG A 149 18.72 -23.18 4.85
N THR A 150 17.53 -22.61 4.67
CA THR A 150 16.53 -22.49 5.75
C THR A 150 15.87 -23.83 6.09
N ARG A 151 15.78 -24.77 5.13
CA ARG A 151 15.23 -26.11 5.37
C ARG A 151 16.21 -27.06 6.06
N ARG A 152 17.53 -26.91 5.85
CA ARG A 152 18.54 -27.75 6.52
C ARG A 152 18.78 -27.39 7.99
N GLY A 153 18.40 -26.20 8.45
CA GLY A 153 18.58 -25.76 9.84
C GLY A 153 17.52 -26.25 10.84
N LYS A 154 16.45 -26.93 10.39
CA LYS A 154 15.36 -27.44 11.26
C LYS A 154 15.35 -28.97 11.43
N GLY A 155 16.38 -29.67 10.98
CA GLY A 155 16.41 -31.14 10.91
C GLY A 155 17.63 -31.81 11.54
N GLY A 156 18.28 -31.17 12.50
CA GLY A 156 19.43 -31.75 13.19
C GLY A 156 19.53 -31.22 14.60
N ASP A 157 18.79 -31.85 15.51
CA ASP A 157 19.13 -32.10 16.91
C ASP A 157 17.93 -32.84 17.53
N ALA A 158 17.95 -34.17 17.37
CA ALA A 158 17.17 -35.14 18.14
C ALA A 158 18.09 -36.33 18.42
#